data_AF-A0A920VMP5-F1
#
_entry.id   AF-A0A920VMP5-F1
#
_cell.length_a   1.000
_cell.length_b   1.000
_cell.length_c   1.000
_cell.angle_alpha   90.00
_cell.angle_beta   90.00
_cell.angle_gamma   90.00
#
_symmetry.space_group_name_H-M   'P 1'
#
loop_
_entity.id
_entity.type
_entity.pdbx_description
1 polymer ?
#
loop_
_entity_poly.entity_id
_entity_poly.type
_entity_poly.pdbx_seq_one_letter_code
_entity_poly.pdbx_strand_id
1 'polypeptide(L)'
;MLGSHQPLSGPLAGWGVPVTNGLRMRAEEINAAGGIHGRSIRIVVEDTAYSPTKAAQAGSKLINKDKIFAMIGALGTPTNMVTIPMLQKKGLHNLFPLSAARQMYEPLDPLKFSIFAPYYEGAKQTVEYFVQKKVKRSSASSTRMTITAKRSAFGVADQLAEMGILWPLKQPISEVPRIFPRRSPSCRPPVVIWLCSEPSSAKRSVPW
;
A
#
# COMPACT_ATOMS: atom_id res chain seq x y z
N MET A 1 6.96 18.08 18.64
CA MET A 1 7.01 18.32 17.18
C MET A 1 6.94 16.99 16.47
N LEU A 2 6.04 16.85 15.50
CA LEU A 2 5.81 15.64 14.74
C LEU A 2 6.28 15.84 13.30
N GLY A 3 6.75 14.77 12.67
CA GLY A 3 7.10 14.74 11.25
C GLY A 3 6.08 13.97 10.44
N SER A 4 5.90 14.34 9.19
CA SER A 4 5.17 13.56 8.22
C SER A 4 5.83 13.69 6.86
N HIS A 5 5.84 12.62 6.07
CA HIS A 5 6.27 12.72 4.68
C HIS A 5 5.08 12.36 3.77
N GLN A 6 4.79 13.24 2.83
CA GLN A 6 3.62 13.15 1.97
C GLN A 6 4.05 13.32 0.51
N PRO A 7 3.38 12.68 -0.46
CA PRO A 7 3.54 13.07 -1.86
C PRO A 7 2.76 14.37 -2.07
N LEU A 8 3.41 15.51 -1.89
CA LEU A 8 2.83 16.82 -2.17
C LEU A 8 2.91 17.15 -3.67
N SER A 9 3.83 16.50 -4.37
CA SER A 9 3.95 16.52 -5.83
C SER A 9 3.90 15.09 -6.42
N GLY A 10 3.92 15.01 -7.76
CA GLY A 10 3.94 13.73 -8.47
C GLY A 10 2.57 13.05 -8.56
N PRO A 11 2.53 11.75 -8.88
CA PRO A 11 1.30 11.05 -9.30
C PRO A 11 0.27 10.88 -8.17
N LEU A 12 0.68 11.03 -6.90
CA LEU A 12 -0.19 10.92 -5.73
C LEU A 12 -0.38 12.26 -4.99
N ALA A 13 -0.06 13.40 -5.62
CA ALA A 13 -0.28 14.74 -5.06
C ALA A 13 -1.73 14.96 -4.57
N GLY A 14 -2.71 14.45 -5.34
CA GLY A 14 -4.13 14.51 -5.00
C GLY A 14 -4.51 13.80 -3.69
N TRP A 15 -3.66 12.91 -3.17
CA TRP A 15 -3.83 12.29 -1.86
C TRP A 15 -3.00 12.98 -0.77
N GLY A 16 -1.74 13.32 -1.06
CA GLY A 16 -0.84 13.88 -0.04
C GLY A 16 -1.24 15.27 0.44
N VAL A 17 -1.80 16.12 -0.42
CA VAL A 17 -2.27 17.46 -0.04
C VAL A 17 -3.45 17.40 0.95
N PRO A 18 -4.56 16.69 0.66
CA PRO A 18 -5.66 16.54 1.61
C PRO A 18 -5.25 15.92 2.95
N VAL A 19 -4.38 14.90 2.93
CA VAL A 19 -3.84 14.28 4.15
C VAL A 19 -3.08 15.31 5.00
N THR A 20 -2.23 16.10 4.35
CA THR A 20 -1.46 17.16 5.03
C THR A 20 -2.38 18.19 5.67
N ASN A 21 -3.42 18.59 4.95
CA ASN A 21 -4.41 19.55 5.46
C ASN A 21 -5.17 18.97 6.65
N GLY A 22 -5.60 17.70 6.60
CA GLY A 22 -6.25 17.04 7.72
C GLY A 22 -5.36 16.93 8.96
N LEU A 23 -4.07 16.59 8.77
CA LEU A 23 -3.09 16.57 9.86
C LEU A 23 -2.94 17.96 10.52
N ARG A 24 -2.81 19.01 9.72
CA ARG A 24 -2.67 20.39 10.22
C ARG A 24 -3.94 20.87 10.93
N MET A 25 -5.10 20.68 10.32
CA MET A 25 -6.39 21.04 10.89
C MET A 25 -6.57 20.40 12.27
N ARG A 26 -6.25 19.10 12.40
CA ARG A 26 -6.34 18.43 13.70
C ARG A 26 -5.35 18.98 14.73
N ALA A 27 -4.13 19.31 14.32
CA ALA A 27 -3.15 19.93 15.21
C ALA A 27 -3.58 21.32 15.66
N GLU A 28 -4.17 22.11 14.77
CA GLU A 28 -4.71 23.44 15.05
C GLU A 28 -5.87 23.38 16.04
N GLU A 29 -6.81 22.46 15.88
CA GLU A 29 -7.89 22.21 16.85
C GLU A 29 -7.35 21.88 18.25
N ILE A 30 -6.35 20.99 18.34
CA ILE A 30 -5.75 20.62 19.62
C ILE A 30 -5.02 21.81 20.24
N ASN A 31 -4.30 22.60 19.44
CA ASN A 31 -3.59 23.77 19.92
C ASN A 31 -4.55 24.86 20.39
N ALA A 32 -5.66 25.08 19.68
CA ALA A 32 -6.72 26.02 20.06
C ALA A 32 -7.39 25.62 21.38
N ALA A 33 -7.48 24.31 21.67
CA ALA A 33 -7.96 23.78 22.94
C ALA A 33 -6.93 23.84 24.10
N GLY A 34 -5.81 24.55 23.94
CA GLY A 34 -4.77 24.70 24.96
C GLY A 34 -3.59 23.72 24.84
N GLY A 35 -3.56 22.92 23.76
CA GLY A 35 -2.48 21.97 23.49
C GLY A 35 -2.55 20.72 24.38
N ILE A 36 -1.46 19.95 24.39
CA ILE A 36 -1.33 18.74 25.20
C ILE A 36 -0.37 19.02 26.35
N HIS A 37 -0.87 18.97 27.59
CA HIS A 37 -0.08 19.29 28.79
C HIS A 37 0.65 20.65 28.67
N GLY A 38 -0.02 21.67 28.12
CA GLY A 38 0.53 23.01 27.89
C GLY A 38 1.54 23.10 26.74
N ARG A 39 1.71 22.04 25.93
CA ARG A 39 2.60 22.03 24.77
C ARG A 39 1.80 22.06 23.47
N SER A 40 2.23 22.92 22.53
CA SER A 40 1.66 22.97 21.19
C SER A 40 2.24 21.89 20.27
N ILE A 41 1.39 21.36 19.40
CA ILE A 41 1.74 20.42 18.34
C ILE A 41 2.16 21.22 17.11
N ARG A 42 3.39 21.00 16.65
CA ARG A 42 3.87 21.44 15.35
C ARG A 42 4.08 20.23 14.45
N ILE A 43 3.50 20.24 13.26
CA ILE A 43 3.69 19.21 12.24
C ILE A 43 4.58 19.76 11.12
N VAL A 44 5.71 19.11 10.88
CA VAL A 44 6.61 19.40 9.75
C VAL A 44 6.36 18.36 8.67
N VAL A 45 6.09 18.81 7.45
CA VAL A 45 5.76 17.94 6.32
C VAL A 45 6.77 18.10 5.20
N GLU A 46 7.33 16.99 4.74
CA GLU A 46 8.26 16.95 3.60
C GLU A 46 7.64 16.25 2.39
N ASP A 47 7.96 16.78 1.20
CA ASP A 47 7.50 16.19 -0.06
C ASP A 47 8.38 15.00 -0.48
N THR A 48 7.71 13.88 -0.75
CA THR A 48 8.37 12.67 -1.27
C THR A 48 8.21 12.49 -2.78
N ALA A 49 7.30 13.22 -3.42
CA ALA A 49 6.84 12.97 -4.79
C ALA A 49 6.51 11.49 -5.11
N TYR A 50 6.21 10.70 -4.07
CA TYR A 50 6.06 9.24 -4.12
C TYR A 50 7.31 8.47 -4.62
N SER A 51 8.51 9.02 -4.39
CA SER A 51 9.79 8.39 -4.75
C SER A 51 10.56 7.91 -3.51
N PRO A 52 11.11 6.67 -3.51
CA PRO A 52 11.98 6.17 -2.45
C PRO A 52 13.19 7.06 -2.18
N THR A 53 13.82 7.60 -3.23
CA THR A 53 15.00 8.47 -3.10
C THR A 53 14.68 9.77 -2.38
N LYS A 54 13.58 10.43 -2.76
CA LYS A 54 13.12 11.64 -2.07
C LYS A 54 12.63 11.33 -0.66
N ALA A 55 12.02 10.16 -0.44
CA ALA A 55 11.63 9.73 0.91
C ALA A 55 12.84 9.53 1.84
N ALA A 56 13.97 9.02 1.34
CA ALA A 56 15.22 8.95 2.12
C ALA A 56 15.71 10.35 2.53
N GLN A 57 15.67 11.31 1.60
CA GLN A 57 16.07 12.69 1.85
C GLN A 57 15.14 13.38 2.86
N ALA A 58 13.82 13.27 2.65
CA ALA A 58 12.78 13.76 3.55
C ALA A 58 12.92 13.17 4.95
N GLY A 59 13.08 11.84 5.04
CA GLY A 59 13.31 11.14 6.30
C GLY A 59 14.57 11.61 7.01
N SER A 60 15.70 11.72 6.30
CA SER A 60 16.96 12.21 6.87
C SER A 60 16.84 13.64 7.40
N LYS A 61 16.16 14.52 6.67
CA LYS A 61 15.91 15.91 7.09
C LYS A 61 15.04 15.95 8.35
N LEU A 62 13.89 15.27 8.33
CA LEU A 62 12.98 15.22 9.48
C LEU A 62 13.64 14.67 10.74
N ILE A 63 14.44 13.61 10.59
CA ILE A 63 15.13 12.95 11.70
C ILE A 63 16.31 13.78 12.22
N ASN A 64 17.22 14.20 11.33
CA ASN A 64 18.51 14.76 11.75
C ASN A 64 18.49 16.29 11.88
N LYS A 65 17.78 16.98 10.98
CA LYS A 65 17.72 18.44 10.95
C LYS A 65 16.57 18.95 11.81
N ASP A 66 15.36 18.47 11.55
CA ASP A 66 14.17 18.93 12.27
C ASP A 66 14.07 18.26 13.64
N LYS A 67 14.66 17.08 13.87
CA LYS A 67 14.61 16.38 15.17
C LYS A 67 13.18 16.14 15.65
N ILE A 68 12.38 15.53 14.78
CA ILE A 68 10.99 15.16 15.10
C ILE A 68 10.93 14.19 16.28
N PHE A 69 9.84 14.24 17.05
CA PHE A 69 9.58 13.29 18.14
C PHE A 69 9.07 11.94 17.61
N ALA A 70 8.22 11.97 16.59
CA ALA A 70 7.67 10.79 15.92
C ALA A 70 7.26 11.15 14.49
N MET A 71 7.25 10.15 13.61
CA MET A 71 6.66 10.23 12.28
C MET A 71 5.18 9.87 12.37
N ILE A 72 4.29 10.66 11.77
CA ILE A 72 2.85 10.42 11.78
C ILE A 72 2.26 10.50 10.37
N GLY A 73 1.39 9.54 10.03
CA GLY A 73 0.56 9.63 8.82
C GLY A 73 1.34 9.47 7.51
N ALA A 74 2.60 9.04 7.56
CA ALA A 74 3.47 8.93 6.39
C ALA A 74 2.81 8.12 5.26
N LEU A 75 2.65 8.73 4.08
CA LEU A 75 1.93 8.10 2.97
C LEU A 75 2.87 7.33 2.05
N GLY A 76 2.45 6.10 1.73
CA GLY A 76 3.01 5.29 0.68
C GLY A 76 3.82 4.10 1.17
N THR A 77 3.57 2.95 0.56
CA THR A 77 4.35 1.73 0.85
C THR A 77 5.84 1.86 0.51
N PRO A 78 6.24 2.27 -0.72
CA PRO A 78 7.65 2.29 -1.08
C PRO A 78 8.44 3.37 -0.34
N THR A 79 7.78 4.45 0.07
CA THR A 79 8.38 5.55 0.84
C THR A 79 8.56 5.15 2.31
N ASN A 80 7.55 4.54 2.94
CA ASN A 80 7.65 4.03 4.31
C ASN A 80 8.70 2.91 4.46
N MET A 81 8.84 2.03 3.47
CA MET A 81 9.88 0.99 3.48
C MET A 81 11.31 1.56 3.60
N VAL A 82 11.52 2.80 3.17
CA VAL A 82 12.81 3.49 3.29
C VAL A 82 12.93 4.19 4.64
N THR A 83 11.88 4.86 5.10
CA THR A 83 11.93 5.72 6.29
C THR A 83 11.82 4.95 7.60
N ILE A 84 11.07 3.83 7.65
CA ILE A 84 10.90 3.02 8.86
C ILE A 84 12.25 2.54 9.42
N PRO A 85 13.16 1.92 8.65
CA PRO A 85 14.48 1.53 9.17
C PRO A 85 15.31 2.71 9.70
N MET A 86 15.15 3.89 9.10
CA MET A 86 15.84 5.10 9.56
C MET A 86 15.31 5.58 10.92
N LEU A 87 13.99 5.53 11.10
CA LEU A 87 13.32 5.87 12.37
C LEU A 87 13.70 4.88 13.47
N GLN A 88 13.65 3.58 13.18
CA GLN A 88 14.01 2.51 14.11
C GLN A 88 15.45 2.66 14.63
N LYS A 89 16.41 2.95 13.75
CA LYS A 89 17.82 3.23 14.13
C LYS A 89 17.99 4.39 15.10
N LYS A 90 17.00 5.30 15.17
CA LYS A 90 17.01 6.46 16.06
C LYS A 90 16.03 6.31 17.24
N GLY A 91 15.37 5.15 17.38
CA GLY A 91 14.35 4.94 18.41
C GLY A 91 13.09 5.79 18.22
N LEU A 92 12.83 6.25 17.00
CA LEU A 92 11.67 7.09 16.69
C LEU A 92 10.49 6.23 16.24
N HIS A 93 9.31 6.59 16.73
CA HIS A 93 8.08 5.89 16.40
C HIS A 93 7.58 6.26 15.00
N ASN A 94 7.10 5.26 14.26
CA ASN A 94 6.31 5.43 13.06
C ASN A 94 4.84 5.14 13.36
N LEU A 95 4.05 6.22 13.42
CA LEU A 95 2.67 6.19 13.85
C LEU A 95 1.74 6.32 12.64
N PHE A 96 0.87 5.34 12.49
CA PHE A 96 -0.29 5.36 11.60
C PHE A 96 0.08 5.67 10.15
N PRO A 97 1.00 4.91 9.51
CA PRO A 97 1.34 5.12 8.12
C PRO A 97 0.10 4.93 7.24
N LEU A 98 -0.03 5.75 6.19
CA LEU A 98 -1.09 5.61 5.20
C LEU A 98 -0.73 4.53 4.18
N SER A 99 -0.66 3.29 4.68
CA SER A 99 -0.48 2.05 3.93
C SER A 99 -0.96 0.86 4.76
N ALA A 100 -1.65 -0.08 4.13
CA ALA A 100 -2.03 -1.34 4.75
C ALA A 100 -1.18 -2.53 4.27
N ALA A 101 0.04 -2.26 3.81
CA ALA A 101 0.91 -3.33 3.36
C ALA A 101 1.46 -4.15 4.54
N ARG A 102 1.61 -5.47 4.37
CA ARG A 102 2.09 -6.42 5.42
C ARG A 102 3.33 -5.94 6.18
N GLN A 103 4.27 -5.31 5.47
CA GLN A 103 5.53 -4.78 6.01
C GLN A 103 5.35 -3.63 7.02
N MET A 104 4.18 -2.99 7.06
CA MET A 104 3.87 -2.01 8.10
C MET A 104 3.61 -2.69 9.46
N TYR A 105 3.34 -4.00 9.45
CA TYR A 105 3.04 -4.83 10.62
C TYR A 105 4.21 -5.79 10.93
N GLU A 106 4.82 -6.36 9.89
CA GLU A 106 5.87 -7.39 10.03
C GLU A 106 7.27 -6.90 9.62
N PRO A 107 8.34 -7.33 10.31
CA PRO A 107 8.31 -8.03 11.60
C PRO A 107 7.70 -7.12 12.69
N LEU A 108 7.18 -7.71 13.76
CA LEU A 108 6.64 -6.93 14.87
C LEU A 108 7.75 -6.06 15.47
N ASP A 109 7.46 -4.77 15.66
CA ASP A 109 8.40 -3.82 16.23
C ASP A 109 7.63 -2.84 17.12
N PRO A 110 8.08 -2.57 18.36
CA PRO A 110 7.40 -1.66 19.28
C PRO A 110 7.36 -0.20 18.78
N LEU A 111 8.14 0.16 17.76
CA LEU A 111 8.16 1.49 17.16
C LEU A 111 7.20 1.62 15.97
N LYS A 112 6.51 0.56 15.55
CA LYS A 112 5.60 0.58 14.40
C LYS A 112 4.14 0.40 14.84
N PHE A 113 3.32 1.41 14.58
CA PHE A 113 1.88 1.36 14.85
C PHE A 113 1.10 1.65 13.57
N SER A 114 0.24 0.73 13.16
CA SER A 114 -0.57 0.85 11.93
C SER A 114 -2.06 0.84 12.24
N ILE A 115 -2.87 1.55 11.45
CA ILE A 115 -4.33 1.71 11.69
C ILE A 115 -5.22 0.87 10.80
N PHE A 116 -4.69 0.31 9.71
CA PHE A 116 -5.51 -0.36 8.70
C PHE A 116 -5.56 -1.88 8.92
N ALA A 117 -6.58 -2.52 8.37
CA ALA A 117 -6.54 -3.96 8.16
C ALA A 117 -5.56 -4.26 7.01
N PRO A 118 -4.57 -5.18 7.17
CA PRO A 118 -3.61 -5.46 6.11
C PRO A 118 -4.27 -5.95 4.81
N TYR A 119 -3.81 -5.44 3.66
CA TYR A 119 -4.31 -5.89 2.33
C TYR A 119 -4.12 -7.40 2.11
N TYR A 120 -3.09 -7.96 2.74
CA TYR A 120 -2.74 -9.37 2.66
C TYR A 120 -3.82 -10.23 3.35
N GLU A 121 -4.22 -9.87 4.57
CA GLU A 121 -5.28 -10.57 5.32
C GLU A 121 -6.65 -10.44 4.64
N GLY A 122 -6.99 -9.24 4.17
CA GLY A 122 -8.23 -9.04 3.42
C GLY A 122 -8.30 -9.91 2.15
N ALA A 123 -7.17 -10.10 1.47
CA ALA A 123 -7.08 -10.99 0.32
C ALA A 123 -7.26 -12.47 0.72
N LYS A 124 -6.62 -12.92 1.81
CA LYS A 124 -6.80 -14.28 2.35
C LYS A 124 -8.27 -14.57 2.66
N GLN A 125 -8.91 -13.70 3.43
CA GLN A 125 -10.32 -13.85 3.82
C GLN A 125 -11.28 -13.86 2.62
N THR A 126 -11.02 -13.01 1.62
CA THR A 126 -11.85 -12.96 0.41
C THR A 126 -11.82 -14.29 -0.35
N VAL A 127 -10.64 -14.90 -0.44
CA VAL A 127 -10.45 -16.19 -1.13
C VAL A 127 -11.12 -17.31 -0.37
N GLU A 128 -10.89 -17.37 0.95
CA GLU A 128 -11.53 -18.36 1.81
C GLU A 128 -13.05 -18.32 1.65
N TYR A 129 -13.64 -17.11 1.71
CA TYR A 129 -15.06 -16.90 1.50
C TYR A 129 -15.55 -17.40 0.12
N PHE A 130 -14.80 -17.13 -0.95
CA PHE A 130 -15.18 -17.60 -2.30
C PHE A 130 -15.16 -19.12 -2.44
N VAL A 131 -14.18 -19.78 -1.80
CA VAL A 131 -14.12 -21.25 -1.79
C VAL A 131 -15.28 -21.83 -0.98
N GLN A 132 -15.55 -21.30 0.22
CA GLN A 132 -16.67 -21.75 1.06
C GLN A 132 -18.02 -21.57 0.35
N LYS A 133 -18.22 -20.47 -0.38
CA LYS A 133 -19.44 -20.20 -1.15
C LYS A 133 -19.49 -20.90 -2.51
N LYS A 134 -18.50 -21.74 -2.84
CA LYS A 134 -18.38 -22.46 -4.12
C LYS A 134 -18.54 -21.54 -5.34
N VAL A 135 -17.97 -20.34 -5.27
CA VAL A 135 -18.02 -19.36 -6.37
C VAL A 135 -17.28 -19.95 -7.58
N LYS A 136 -18.02 -20.34 -8.62
CA LYS A 136 -17.50 -21.09 -9.78
C LYS A 136 -16.67 -20.24 -10.75
N ARG A 137 -16.77 -18.90 -10.66
CA ARG A 137 -16.03 -17.94 -11.48
C ARG A 137 -15.80 -16.65 -10.70
N SER A 138 -14.55 -16.31 -10.43
CA SER A 138 -14.12 -14.98 -10.04
C SER A 138 -13.01 -14.54 -10.99
N SER A 139 -13.15 -13.33 -11.55
CA SER A 139 -12.11 -12.69 -12.35
C SER A 139 -11.55 -11.53 -11.54
N ALA A 140 -10.29 -11.62 -11.14
CA ALA A 140 -9.59 -10.46 -10.61
C ALA A 140 -8.92 -9.75 -11.78
N SER A 141 -9.41 -8.58 -12.17
CA SER A 141 -8.78 -7.74 -13.19
C SER A 141 -7.92 -6.69 -12.50
N SER A 142 -6.61 -6.89 -12.49
CA SER A 142 -5.64 -5.86 -12.13
C SER A 142 -4.96 -5.37 -13.41
N THR A 143 -5.49 -4.31 -14.02
CA THR A 143 -5.00 -3.75 -15.29
C THR A 143 -3.62 -3.09 -15.17
N ARG A 144 -3.10 -2.93 -13.95
CA ARG A 144 -1.73 -2.46 -13.69
C ARG A 144 -1.24 -3.11 -12.40
N MET A 145 -0.21 -3.95 -12.46
CA MET A 145 0.44 -4.56 -11.28
C MET A 145 1.14 -3.47 -10.45
N THR A 146 0.34 -2.67 -9.75
CA THR A 146 0.80 -1.78 -8.69
C THR A 146 1.36 -2.62 -7.54
N ILE A 147 2.27 -2.05 -6.77
CA ILE A 147 2.88 -2.74 -5.62
C ILE A 147 1.82 -3.29 -4.64
N THR A 148 0.67 -2.62 -4.54
CA THR A 148 -0.50 -3.04 -3.76
C THR A 148 -1.12 -4.32 -4.33
N ALA A 149 -1.40 -4.35 -5.64
CA ALA A 149 -1.96 -5.54 -6.30
C ALA A 149 -1.05 -6.77 -6.18
N LYS A 150 0.28 -6.58 -6.29
CA LYS A 150 1.25 -7.67 -6.06
C LYS A 150 1.16 -8.22 -4.64
N ARG A 151 1.05 -7.36 -3.62
CA ARG A 151 0.98 -7.78 -2.21
C ARG A 151 -0.32 -8.53 -1.88
N SER A 152 -1.45 -8.08 -2.42
CA SER A 152 -2.72 -8.82 -2.31
C SER A 152 -2.66 -10.17 -3.04
N ALA A 153 -2.01 -10.24 -4.21
CA ALA A 153 -1.86 -11.50 -4.95
C ALA A 153 -1.05 -12.56 -4.19
N PHE A 154 -0.01 -12.16 -3.45
CA PHE A 154 0.69 -13.08 -2.55
C PHE A 154 -0.23 -13.63 -1.45
N GLY A 155 -1.08 -12.79 -0.85
CA GLY A 155 -2.07 -13.26 0.13
C GLY A 155 -3.05 -14.27 -0.44
N VAL A 156 -3.51 -14.07 -1.69
CA VAL A 156 -4.35 -15.03 -2.39
C VAL A 156 -3.63 -16.37 -2.61
N ALA A 157 -2.37 -16.33 -3.06
CA ALA A 157 -1.60 -17.53 -3.35
C ALA A 157 -1.33 -18.36 -2.07
N ASP A 158 -0.95 -17.70 -0.98
CA ASP A 158 -0.67 -18.36 0.30
C ASP A 158 -1.94 -18.98 0.89
N GLN A 159 -3.09 -18.28 0.83
CA GLN A 159 -4.36 -18.85 1.28
C GLN A 159 -4.75 -20.10 0.50
N LEU A 160 -4.56 -20.11 -0.83
CA LEU A 160 -4.91 -21.27 -1.63
C LEU A 160 -3.98 -22.44 -1.34
N ALA A 161 -2.69 -22.19 -1.11
CA ALA A 161 -1.75 -23.21 -0.65
C ALA A 161 -2.15 -23.82 0.70
N GLU A 162 -2.54 -22.98 1.68
CA GLU A 162 -3.06 -23.44 2.99
C GLU A 162 -4.33 -24.30 2.84
N MET A 163 -5.18 -23.99 1.87
CA MET A 163 -6.40 -24.75 1.56
C MET A 163 -6.15 -26.01 0.70
N GLY A 164 -4.89 -26.31 0.37
CA GLY A 164 -4.52 -27.44 -0.49
C GLY A 164 -4.94 -27.26 -1.96
N ILE A 165 -5.25 -26.03 -2.39
CA ILE A 165 -5.66 -25.69 -3.76
C ILE A 165 -4.44 -25.15 -4.52
N LEU A 166 -4.01 -25.88 -5.56
CA LEU A 166 -2.85 -25.49 -6.35
C LEU A 166 -3.11 -24.18 -7.11
N TRP A 167 -2.31 -23.15 -6.82
CA TRP A 167 -2.35 -21.88 -7.54
C TRP A 167 -1.72 -22.02 -8.93
N PRO A 168 -2.46 -21.81 -10.04
CA PRO A 168 -1.95 -22.00 -11.38
C PRO A 168 -1.25 -20.72 -11.88
N LEU A 169 -0.16 -20.30 -11.24
CA LEU A 169 0.74 -19.33 -11.89
C LEU A 169 1.54 -20.09 -12.95
N LYS A 170 1.17 -19.94 -14.22
CA LYS A 170 1.92 -20.50 -15.34
C LYS A 170 3.18 -19.72 -15.71
N GLN A 171 3.58 -18.67 -14.98
CA GLN A 171 4.82 -17.92 -15.26
C GLN A 171 5.42 -17.34 -13.95
N PRO A 172 6.76 -17.37 -13.77
CA PRO A 172 7.42 -16.57 -12.73
C PRO A 172 7.29 -15.08 -13.03
N ILE A 173 7.19 -14.25 -11.98
CA ILE A 173 6.94 -12.78 -12.06
C ILE A 173 8.03 -12.02 -12.86
N SER A 174 9.18 -12.64 -13.12
CA SER A 174 10.32 -12.06 -13.85
C SER A 174 10.21 -12.13 -15.38
N GLU A 175 9.38 -13.01 -15.93
CA GLU A 175 9.35 -13.28 -17.38
C GLU A 175 7.92 -13.27 -17.90
N VAL A 176 7.49 -12.14 -18.46
CA VAL A 176 6.27 -12.09 -19.29
C VAL A 176 6.64 -11.52 -20.66
N PRO A 177 6.97 -12.37 -21.65
CA PRO A 177 7.09 -11.95 -23.03
C PRO A 177 5.69 -11.72 -23.62
N ARG A 178 5.55 -10.68 -24.46
CA ARG A 178 4.37 -10.51 -25.33
C ARG A 178 4.35 -11.68 -26.31
N ILE A 179 3.24 -12.42 -26.40
CA ILE A 179 2.64 -13.02 -27.62
C ILE A 179 1.57 -14.05 -27.17
N PHE A 180 0.39 -14.01 -27.79
CA PHE A 180 -0.76 -14.92 -27.58
C PHE A 180 -0.79 -16.04 -28.62
N PRO A 181 -1.34 -17.22 -28.27
CA PRO A 181 -2.19 -17.94 -29.22
C PRO A 181 -3.59 -18.28 -28.66
N ARG A 182 -4.51 -18.51 -29.60
CA ARG A 182 -5.98 -18.65 -29.46
C ARG A 182 -6.43 -19.83 -28.58
N ARG A 183 -7.58 -19.68 -27.91
CA ARG A 183 -8.31 -20.70 -27.13
C ARG A 183 -8.79 -21.88 -28.00
N SER A 184 -8.67 -23.12 -27.50
CA SER A 184 -9.53 -24.25 -27.91
C SER A 184 -10.57 -24.58 -26.82
N PRO A 185 -11.76 -25.13 -27.15
CA PRO A 185 -12.93 -25.11 -26.27
C PRO A 185 -13.11 -26.33 -25.34
N SER A 186 -12.20 -27.30 -25.28
CA SER A 186 -12.54 -28.65 -24.77
C SER A 186 -12.12 -29.01 -23.33
N CYS A 187 -11.51 -28.12 -22.55
CA CYS A 187 -11.13 -28.45 -21.16
C CYS A 187 -11.92 -27.64 -20.13
N ARG A 188 -12.76 -28.30 -19.31
CA ARG A 188 -13.18 -27.77 -18.01
C ARG A 188 -12.13 -28.17 -16.96
N PRO A 189 -11.42 -27.23 -16.31
CA PRO A 189 -10.64 -27.53 -15.11
C PRO A 189 -11.39 -27.07 -13.84
N PRO A 190 -10.96 -27.51 -12.64
CA PRO A 190 -11.51 -27.02 -11.37
C PRO A 190 -11.24 -25.53 -11.24
N VAL A 191 -11.96 -24.84 -10.36
CA VAL A 191 -11.96 -23.37 -10.15
C VAL A 191 -10.58 -22.74 -10.43
N VAL A 192 -10.39 -22.20 -11.63
CA VAL A 192 -9.21 -21.41 -12.03
C VAL A 192 -9.60 -19.94 -11.94
N ILE A 193 -9.02 -19.20 -10.99
CA ILE A 193 -9.13 -17.75 -10.94
C ILE A 193 -8.22 -17.19 -12.04
N TRP A 194 -8.81 -16.69 -13.12
CA TRP A 194 -8.07 -16.05 -14.21
C TRP A 194 -7.86 -14.56 -13.90
N LEU A 195 -6.60 -14.14 -13.80
CA LEU A 195 -6.21 -12.73 -13.87
C LEU A 195 -5.96 -12.36 -15.33
N CYS A 196 -6.94 -11.75 -15.99
CA CYS A 196 -6.77 -11.15 -17.31
C CYS A 196 -6.28 -9.70 -17.17
N SER A 197 -5.12 -9.39 -17.75
CA SER A 197 -4.71 -8.01 -18.03
C SER A 197 -5.27 -7.58 -19.39
N GLU A 198 -6.06 -6.52 -19.45
CA GLU A 198 -6.40 -5.86 -20.72
C GLU A 198 -5.26 -4.95 -21.18
N PRO A 199 -4.92 -4.90 -22.48
CA PRO A 199 -3.95 -3.95 -23.00
C PRO A 199 -4.54 -2.54 -23.13
N SER A 200 -3.79 -1.55 -22.67
CA SER A 200 -4.06 -0.13 -22.85
C SER A 200 -3.84 0.31 -24.30
N SER A 201 -4.82 0.09 -25.18
CA SER A 201 -5.03 0.88 -26.41
C SER A 201 -6.18 0.30 -27.23
N ALA A 202 -7.41 0.68 -26.92
CA ALA A 202 -8.51 0.59 -27.87
C ALA A 202 -9.41 1.81 -27.66
N LYS A 203 -9.25 2.83 -28.52
CA LYS A 203 -10.32 3.81 -28.72
C LYS A 203 -11.52 3.03 -29.25
N ARG A 204 -12.47 2.68 -28.37
CA ARG A 204 -13.81 2.29 -28.81
C ARG A 204 -14.56 3.57 -29.13
N SER A 205 -14.69 3.86 -30.42
CA SER A 205 -15.74 4.73 -30.93
C SER A 205 -17.09 4.18 -30.49
N VAL A 206 -17.86 4.98 -29.78
CA VAL A 206 -19.25 4.69 -29.42
C VAL A 206 -20.12 5.12 -30.61
N PRO A 207 -20.95 4.26 -31.23
CA PRO A 207 -22.03 4.71 -32.07
C PRO A 207 -23.25 5.02 -31.18
N TRP A 208 -23.60 6.31 -31.14
CA TRP A 208 -24.78 6.99 -30.58
C TRP A 208 -25.10 6.74 -29.10
#